data_AF-A0ABD5ZAY4-F1
#
_entry.id   AF-A0ABD5ZAY4-F1
#
_cell.length_a   1.000
_cell.length_b   1.000
_cell.length_c   1.000
_cell.angle_alpha   90.00
_cell.angle_beta   90.00
_cell.angle_gamma   90.00
#
_symmetry.space_group_name_H-M   'P 1'
#
loop_
_entity.id
_entity.type
_entity.pdbx_description
1 polymer ?
#
loop_
_entity_poly.entity_id
_entity_poly.type
_entity_poly.pdbx_seq_one_letter_code
_entity_poly.pdbx_strand_id
1 'polypeptide(L)'
;MSDDFVEGLSIPDDADPEEAAAIVAAVGAHIRDQLAAAAANGNDEPTWNDKKWQYAGRLDSVTGCARRIPDGAPTNAWAASGRTDRF
;
A
#
# COMPACT_ATOMS: atom_id res chain seq x y z
N MET A 1 2.99 17.72 6.50
CA MET A 1 2.83 16.57 5.58
C MET A 1 2.04 16.92 4.33
N SER A 2 1.07 17.83 4.37
CA SER A 2 0.32 18.23 3.15
C SER A 2 1.13 19.08 2.17
N ASP A 3 2.20 19.75 2.60
CA ASP A 3 3.00 20.67 1.78
C ASP A 3 3.95 19.94 0.80
N ASP A 4 4.58 18.84 1.25
CA ASP A 4 5.53 18.00 0.50
C ASP A 4 4.91 17.35 -0.75
N PHE A 5 3.63 16.97 -0.68
CA PHE A 5 2.91 16.39 -1.82
C PHE A 5 2.56 17.43 -2.89
N VAL A 6 2.29 18.67 -2.48
CA VAL A 6 2.02 19.78 -3.42
C VAL A 6 3.33 20.22 -4.08
N GLU A 7 4.45 20.15 -3.36
CA GLU A 7 5.80 20.40 -3.90
C GLU A 7 6.19 19.42 -5.02
N GLY A 8 5.70 18.18 -4.97
CA GLY A 8 5.90 17.17 -6.01
C GLY A 8 4.90 17.18 -7.17
N LEU A 9 3.80 17.94 -7.08
CA LEU A 9 2.76 18.00 -8.10
C LEU A 9 2.96 19.23 -8.99
N SER A 10 3.52 19.00 -10.18
CA SER A 10 3.73 20.04 -11.20
C SER A 10 2.88 19.75 -12.43
N ILE A 11 2.26 20.80 -12.99
CA ILE A 11 1.64 20.75 -14.32
C ILE A 11 2.74 21.10 -15.34
N PRO A 12 2.94 20.30 -16.40
CA PRO A 12 3.91 20.62 -17.43
C PRO A 12 3.66 21.98 -18.06
N ASP A 13 4.72 22.75 -18.33
CA ASP A 13 4.62 24.09 -18.93
C ASP A 13 3.98 24.09 -20.33
N ASP A 14 4.05 22.97 -21.05
CA ASP A 14 3.50 22.78 -22.40
C ASP A 14 2.08 22.18 -22.38
N ALA A 15 1.49 21.97 -21.19
CA ALA A 15 0.16 21.37 -21.10
C ALA A 15 -0.92 22.38 -21.49
N ASP A 16 -1.72 22.02 -22.49
CA ASP A 16 -2.88 22.81 -22.87
C ASP A 16 -3.97 22.76 -21.77
N PRO A 17 -4.93 23.71 -21.75
CA PRO A 17 -5.96 23.79 -20.72
C PRO A 17 -6.77 22.49 -20.54
N GLU A 18 -7.06 21.80 -21.64
CA GLU A 18 -7.73 20.50 -21.66
C GLU A 18 -6.89 19.42 -20.99
N GLU A 19 -5.59 19.40 -21.23
CA GLU A 19 -4.65 18.44 -20.64
C GLU A 19 -4.46 18.71 -19.14
N ALA A 20 -4.31 19.98 -18.75
CA ALA A 20 -4.26 20.38 -17.35
C ALA A 20 -5.53 19.97 -16.61
N ALA A 21 -6.71 20.15 -17.22
CA ALA A 21 -7.98 19.72 -16.65
C ALA A 21 -8.05 18.19 -16.49
N ALA A 22 -7.55 17.42 -17.47
CA ALA A 22 -7.51 15.97 -17.39
C ALA A 22 -6.60 15.47 -16.25
N ILE A 23 -5.43 16.09 -16.06
CA ILE A 23 -4.51 15.78 -14.96
C ILE A 23 -5.19 16.02 -13.61
N VAL A 24 -5.80 17.20 -13.42
CA VAL A 24 -6.52 17.54 -12.19
C VAL A 24 -7.67 16.57 -11.92
N ALA A 25 -8.43 16.19 -12.96
CA ALA A 25 -9.52 15.23 -12.83
C ALA A 25 -9.03 13.84 -12.41
N ALA A 26 -7.93 13.35 -12.99
CA ALA A 26 -7.36 12.05 -12.67
C ALA A 26 -6.82 11.99 -11.23
N VAL A 27 -6.06 13.01 -10.81
CA VAL A 27 -5.55 13.11 -9.43
C VAL A 27 -6.70 13.23 -8.43
N GLY A 28 -7.70 14.05 -8.72
CA GLY A 28 -8.88 14.21 -7.88
C GLY A 28 -9.74 12.94 -7.79
N ALA A 29 -9.83 12.15 -8.85
CA ALA A 29 -10.46 10.84 -8.82
C ALA A 29 -9.68 9.87 -7.93
N HIS A 30 -8.35 9.77 -8.10
CA HIS A 30 -7.51 8.90 -7.29
C HIS A 30 -7.61 9.21 -5.79
N ILE A 31 -7.56 10.48 -5.40
CA ILE A 31 -7.69 10.89 -3.99
C ILE A 31 -9.05 10.47 -3.42
N ARG A 32 -10.14 10.67 -4.17
CA ARG A 32 -11.49 10.26 -3.74
C ARG A 32 -11.59 8.75 -3.57
N ASP A 33 -11.01 7.98 -4.49
CA ASP A 33 -11.00 6.52 -4.41
C ASP A 33 -10.20 6.03 -3.18
N GLN A 34 -9.06 6.66 -2.90
CA GLN A 34 -8.26 6.35 -1.71
C GLN A 34 -9.04 6.65 -0.41
N LEU A 35 -9.76 7.77 -0.36
CA LEU A 35 -10.61 8.11 0.80
C LEU A 35 -11.79 7.12 0.94
N ALA A 36 -12.41 6.72 -0.17
CA ALA A 36 -13.49 5.73 -0.15
C ALA A 36 -12.99 4.34 0.31
N ALA A 37 -11.81 3.92 -0.18
CA ALA A 37 -11.18 2.68 0.26
C ALA A 37 -10.78 2.72 1.74
N ALA A 38 -10.24 3.85 2.22
CA ALA A 38 -9.92 4.04 3.63
C ALA A 38 -11.18 4.01 4.52
N ALA A 39 -12.29 4.61 4.08
CA ALA A 39 -13.56 4.57 4.82
C ALA A 39 -14.20 3.18 4.85
N ALA A 40 -14.01 2.37 3.80
CA ALA A 40 -14.47 0.98 3.75
C ALA A 40 -13.65 0.06 4.67
N ASN A 41 -12.37 0.36 4.85
CA ASN A 41 -11.48 -0.32 5.79
C ASN A 41 -11.65 0.28 7.19
N GLY A 42 -12.82 0.06 7.82
CA GLY A 42 -13.06 0.39 9.23
C GLY A 42 -11.88 -0.06 10.12
N ASN A 43 -11.75 0.56 11.29
CA ASN A 43 -10.60 0.56 12.26
C ASN A 43 -10.06 -0.81 12.74
N ASP A 44 -10.20 -1.86 11.97
CA ASP A 44 -9.51 -3.13 12.12
C ASP A 44 -8.02 -2.90 11.87
N GLU A 45 -7.28 -2.79 12.97
CA GLU A 45 -5.84 -2.76 12.95
C GLU A 45 -5.34 -3.94 12.10
N PRO A 46 -4.50 -3.71 11.07
CA PRO A 46 -4.15 -4.75 10.13
C PRO A 46 -3.55 -5.94 10.89
N THR A 47 -4.27 -7.06 10.90
CA THR A 47 -3.84 -8.32 11.53
C THR A 47 -3.37 -9.33 10.49
N TRP A 48 -2.70 -10.38 10.96
CA TRP A 48 -2.26 -11.48 10.12
C TRP A 48 -3.36 -12.51 9.83
N ASN A 49 -4.52 -12.44 10.50
CA ASN A 49 -5.52 -13.53 10.53
C ASN A 49 -5.91 -14.08 9.14
N ASP A 50 -6.12 -13.20 8.16
CA ASP A 50 -6.48 -13.61 6.78
C ASP A 50 -5.28 -13.73 5.84
N LYS A 51 -4.09 -13.33 6.28
CA LYS A 51 -2.88 -13.23 5.46
C LYS A 51 -1.82 -14.29 5.77
N LYS A 52 -1.93 -14.99 6.92
CA LYS A 52 -0.96 -16.01 7.38
C LYS A 52 -0.70 -17.08 6.32
N TRP A 53 -1.76 -17.61 5.72
CA TRP A 53 -1.67 -18.70 4.75
C TRP A 53 -1.06 -18.26 3.42
N GLN A 54 -1.51 -17.11 2.90
CA GLN A 54 -0.99 -16.57 1.64
C GLN A 54 0.51 -16.26 1.75
N TYR A 55 0.94 -15.68 2.87
CA TYR A 55 2.33 -15.33 3.07
C TYR A 55 3.21 -16.56 3.34
N ALA A 56 2.72 -17.57 4.07
CA ALA A 56 3.46 -18.83 4.24
C ALA A 56 3.75 -19.52 2.91
N GLY A 57 2.80 -19.51 1.96
CA GLY A 57 3.02 -20.01 0.61
C GLY A 57 4.04 -19.18 -0.19
N ARG A 58 4.04 -17.85 -0.03
CA ARG A 58 5.05 -16.99 -0.63
C ARG A 58 6.45 -17.26 -0.06
N LEU A 59 6.57 -17.44 1.26
CA LEU A 59 7.84 -17.83 1.88
C LEU A 59 8.35 -19.14 1.29
N ASP A 60 7.49 -20.17 1.21
CA ASP A 60 7.85 -21.45 0.63
C ASP A 60 8.36 -21.33 -0.82
N SER A 61 7.70 -20.53 -1.65
CA SER A 61 8.14 -20.31 -3.05
C SER A 61 9.51 -19.65 -3.19
N VAL A 62 9.94 -18.87 -2.19
CA VAL A 62 11.19 -18.10 -2.23
C VAL A 62 12.31 -18.81 -1.49
N THR A 63 12.01 -19.38 -0.32
CA THR A 63 12.99 -19.98 0.59
C THR A 63 13.00 -21.50 0.55
N GLY A 64 11.99 -22.13 -0.05
CA GLY A 64 11.77 -23.58 0.01
C GLY A 64 11.30 -24.07 1.38
N CYS A 65 10.88 -23.16 2.27
CA CYS A 65 10.42 -23.48 3.62
C CYS A 65 9.21 -22.64 4.01
N ALA A 66 8.03 -23.26 4.06
CA ALA A 66 6.85 -22.68 4.66
C ALA A 66 7.01 -22.50 6.18
N ARG A 67 6.90 -21.25 6.67
CA ARG A 67 6.84 -20.91 8.10
C ARG A 67 5.57 -20.11 8.41
N ARG A 68 5.00 -20.33 9.60
CA ARG A 68 3.87 -19.51 10.09
C ARG A 68 4.39 -18.24 10.73
N ILE A 69 3.72 -17.13 10.43
CA ILE A 69 4.03 -15.85 11.05
C ILE A 69 3.44 -15.80 12.47
N PRO A 70 4.22 -15.46 13.50
CA PRO A 70 3.73 -15.32 14.86
C PRO A 70 2.81 -14.09 15.01
N ASP A 71 1.92 -14.17 15.99
CA ASP A 71 1.11 -13.02 16.41
C ASP A 71 2.02 -11.91 16.95
N GLY A 72 1.86 -10.69 16.42
CA GLY A 72 2.71 -9.54 16.74
C GLY A 72 3.86 -9.28 15.74
N ALA A 73 4.01 -10.09 14.69
CA ALA A 73 4.88 -9.73 13.58
C ALA A 73 4.31 -8.52 12.81
N PRO A 74 5.15 -7.63 12.24
CA PRO A 74 4.67 -6.52 11.41
C PRO A 74 3.77 -7.02 10.29
N THR A 75 2.57 -6.46 10.11
CA THR A 75 1.61 -6.90 9.07
C THR A 75 1.89 -6.38 7.66
N ASN A 76 2.91 -5.53 7.52
CA ASN A 76 3.52 -5.23 6.25
C ASN A 76 4.44 -6.40 5.83
N ALA A 77 4.13 -7.02 4.68
CA ALA A 77 4.86 -8.16 4.12
C ALA A 77 6.36 -7.91 3.93
N TRP A 78 6.77 -6.67 3.60
CA TRP A 78 8.19 -6.32 3.41
C TRP A 78 8.93 -6.29 4.76
N ALA A 79 8.33 -5.68 5.77
CA ALA A 79 8.86 -5.66 7.13
C ALA A 79 8.91 -7.07 7.75
N ALA A 80 7.92 -7.92 7.46
CA ALA A 80 7.94 -9.32 7.87
C ALA A 80 9.04 -10.13 7.17
N SER A 81 9.26 -9.90 5.87
CA SER A 81 10.29 -10.62 5.08
C SER A 81 11.69 -10.39 5.65
N GLY A 82 11.98 -9.18 6.14
CA GLY A 82 13.24 -8.86 6.80
C GLY A 82 13.44 -9.52 8.18
N ARG A 83 12.41 -10.17 8.74
CA ARG A 83 12.46 -10.84 10.05
C ARG A 83 12.22 -12.35 9.97
N THR A 84 12.31 -12.92 8.77
CA THR A 84 12.05 -14.36 8.55
C THR A 84 12.96 -15.29 9.37
N ASP A 85 14.14 -14.81 9.80
CA ASP A 85 15.03 -15.58 10.69
C ASP A 85 14.42 -15.80 12.10
N ARG A 86 13.50 -14.92 12.53
CA ARG A 86 12.86 -14.95 13.85
C ARG A 86 11.52 -15.71 13.86
N PHE A 87 11.06 -16.15 12.70
CA PHE A 87 9.88 -16.99 12.53
C PHE A 87 10.26 -18.47 12.51
#